data_AF-A0A954MHR4-F1
#
_entry.id   AF-A0A954MHR4-F1
#
_cell.length_a   1.000
_cell.length_b   1.000
_cell.length_c   1.000
_cell.angle_alpha   90.00
_cell.angle_beta   90.00
_cell.angle_gamma   90.00
#
_symmetry.space_group_name_H-M   'P 1'
#
loop_
_entity.id
_entity.type
_entity.pdbx_description
1 polymer ?
#
loop_
_entity_poly.entity_id
_entity_poly.type
_entity_poly.pdbx_seq_one_letter_code
_entity_poly.pdbx_strand_id
1 'polypeptide(L)'
;MQTDSNDTTVVSPAEFPQAQNSGKVVSSVPLSRFYDVKVRITAELGRLQMTLGELMELGQGSVLELDRTVSDPLDIVAQGVRIAGGEVVVIQDRYGIRITEIEDVAPVSPTGAPGNGAAARVQK
;
A
#
# COMPACT_ATOMS: atom_id res chain seq x y z
N MET A 1 7.27 -7.28 -77.15
CA MET A 1 7.44 -8.43 -76.25
C MET A 1 8.31 -7.97 -75.09
N GLN A 2 7.68 -7.66 -73.96
CA GLN A 2 8.20 -7.19 -72.66
C GLN A 2 7.26 -7.89 -71.66
N THR A 3 7.70 -8.78 -70.76
CA THR A 3 8.08 -8.50 -69.34
C THR A 3 7.16 -7.44 -68.71
N ASP A 4 6.46 -7.65 -67.59
CA ASP A 4 6.89 -8.24 -66.33
C ASP A 4 5.70 -8.80 -65.53
N SER A 5 5.96 -9.89 -64.82
CA SER A 5 5.06 -10.51 -63.85
C SER A 5 4.89 -9.61 -62.62
N ASN A 6 3.72 -9.02 -62.44
CA ASN A 6 3.32 -8.45 -61.16
C ASN A 6 2.64 -9.54 -60.32
N ASP A 7 3.46 -10.31 -59.59
CA ASP A 7 2.99 -11.10 -58.46
C ASP A 7 2.60 -10.13 -57.34
N THR A 8 1.30 -9.82 -57.28
CA THR A 8 0.73 -9.07 -56.17
C THR A 8 0.70 -10.00 -54.98
N THR A 9 1.79 -10.02 -54.20
CA THR A 9 1.81 -10.73 -52.92
C THR A 9 0.86 -10.01 -51.98
N VAL A 10 -0.35 -10.56 -51.86
CA VAL A 10 -1.36 -10.15 -50.88
C VAL A 10 -0.83 -10.36 -49.47
N VAL A 11 -0.24 -9.30 -48.89
CA VAL A 11 0.09 -9.23 -47.47
C VAL A 11 -1.21 -9.16 -46.67
N SER A 12 -1.62 -10.31 -46.15
CA SER A 12 -2.70 -10.38 -45.15
C SER A 12 -2.18 -9.81 -43.83
N PRO A 13 -2.89 -8.87 -43.18
CA PRO A 13 -2.55 -8.42 -41.85
C PRO A 13 -2.50 -9.62 -40.90
N ALA A 14 -1.43 -9.74 -40.12
CA ALA A 14 -1.39 -10.75 -39.06
C ALA A 14 -2.52 -10.46 -38.07
N GLU A 15 -3.53 -11.33 -38.02
CA GLU A 15 -4.50 -11.35 -36.95
C GLU A 15 -3.79 -11.82 -35.69
N PHE A 16 -3.39 -10.86 -34.85
CA PHE A 16 -2.94 -11.15 -33.52
C PHE A 16 -4.15 -11.69 -32.73
N PRO A 17 -4.06 -12.87 -32.11
CA PRO A 17 -5.07 -13.33 -31.19
C PRO A 17 -5.28 -12.22 -30.16
N GLN A 18 -6.47 -11.62 -30.14
CA GLN A 18 -6.84 -10.75 -29.04
C GLN A 18 -6.69 -11.61 -27.80
N ALA A 19 -5.81 -11.18 -26.87
CA ALA A 19 -5.68 -11.84 -25.59
C ALA A 19 -7.09 -11.80 -24.99
N GLN A 20 -7.78 -12.93 -25.07
CA GLN A 20 -8.99 -13.16 -24.34
C GLN A 20 -8.51 -13.09 -22.91
N ASN A 21 -8.73 -11.93 -22.29
CA ASN A 21 -8.77 -11.79 -20.86
C ASN A 21 -10.01 -12.57 -20.41
N SER A 22 -9.95 -13.89 -20.63
CA SER A 22 -10.55 -14.87 -19.76
C SER A 22 -9.97 -14.45 -18.44
N GLY A 23 -10.76 -13.66 -17.70
CA GLY A 23 -10.48 -13.33 -16.32
C GLY A 23 -10.32 -14.67 -15.67
N LYS A 24 -9.09 -15.17 -15.63
CA LYS A 24 -8.70 -16.29 -14.83
C LYS A 24 -8.95 -15.72 -13.46
N VAL A 25 -10.15 -15.99 -12.96
CA VAL A 25 -10.56 -15.75 -11.60
C VAL A 25 -9.43 -16.38 -10.84
N VAL A 26 -8.51 -15.53 -10.38
CA VAL A 26 -7.45 -15.94 -9.48
C VAL A 26 -8.27 -16.50 -8.36
N SER A 27 -8.30 -17.83 -8.22
CA SER A 27 -9.08 -18.50 -7.20
C SER A 27 -8.74 -17.78 -5.92
N SER A 28 -9.67 -16.98 -5.42
CA SER A 28 -9.39 -16.02 -4.36
C SER A 28 -8.93 -16.85 -3.20
N VAL A 29 -7.63 -16.83 -2.90
CA VAL A 29 -7.10 -17.56 -1.75
C VAL A 29 -7.90 -17.03 -0.56
N PRO A 30 -8.65 -17.88 0.15
CA PRO A 30 -9.57 -17.39 1.16
C PRO A 30 -8.74 -16.73 2.27
N LEU A 31 -9.13 -15.50 2.64
CA LEU A 31 -8.45 -14.72 3.69
C LEU A 31 -8.37 -15.46 5.02
N SER A 32 -9.25 -16.44 5.25
CA SER A 32 -9.24 -17.31 6.42
C SER A 32 -7.92 -18.05 6.63
N ARG A 33 -7.13 -18.28 5.57
CA ARG A 33 -5.78 -18.87 5.71
C ARG A 33 -4.80 -17.99 6.46
N PHE A 34 -5.07 -16.69 6.59
CA PHE A 34 -4.18 -15.74 7.26
C PHE A 34 -4.64 -15.38 8.68
N TYR A 35 -5.71 -15.97 9.20
CA TYR A 35 -6.25 -15.62 10.53
C TYR A 35 -5.28 -15.93 11.69
N ASP A 36 -4.38 -16.89 11.52
CA ASP A 36 -3.38 -17.24 12.54
C ASP A 36 -2.09 -16.40 12.44
N VAL A 37 -2.01 -15.48 11.47
CA VAL A 37 -0.83 -14.62 11.31
C VAL A 37 -0.81 -13.59 12.43
N LYS A 38 0.27 -13.61 13.21
CA LYS A 38 0.46 -12.66 14.30
C LYS A 38 0.84 -11.28 13.75
N VAL A 39 0.12 -10.26 14.20
CA VAL A 39 0.34 -8.86 13.85
C VAL A 39 0.75 -8.08 15.11
N ARG A 40 1.78 -7.24 14.99
CA ARG A 40 2.16 -6.32 16.07
C ARG A 40 1.26 -5.10 16.00
N ILE A 41 0.50 -4.88 17.07
CA ILE A 41 -0.30 -3.68 17.28
C ILE A 41 0.43 -2.77 18.25
N THR A 42 0.51 -1.49 17.91
CA THR A 42 1.02 -0.41 18.74
C THR A 42 -0.10 0.58 19.00
N ALA A 43 -0.18 1.09 20.21
CA ALA A 43 -1.06 2.20 20.56
C ALA A 43 -0.21 3.44 20.76
N GLU A 44 -0.43 4.45 19.94
CA GLU A 44 0.35 5.68 19.92
C GLU A 44 -0.46 6.78 20.61
N LEU A 45 0.15 7.42 21.62
CA LEU A 45 -0.41 8.60 22.26
C LEU A 45 -0.36 9.81 21.32
N GLY A 46 0.71 9.91 20.51
CA GLY A 46 0.94 10.98 19.54
C GLY A 46 2.34 10.85 18.94
N ARG A 47 2.64 11.65 17.91
CA ARG A 47 3.93 11.71 17.23
C ARG A 47 4.51 13.12 17.32
N LEU A 48 5.81 13.23 17.08
CA LEU A 48 6.54 14.49 17.08
C LEU A 48 7.70 14.34 16.10
N GLN A 49 7.98 15.39 15.33
CA GLN A 49 9.18 15.51 14.51
C GLN A 49 10.08 16.58 15.11
N MET A 50 11.37 16.26 15.24
CA MET A 50 12.41 17.18 15.71
C MET A 50 13.69 16.94 14.92
N THR A 51 14.57 17.92 14.94
CA THR A 51 15.92 17.81 14.39
C THR A 51 16.82 16.93 15.25
N LEU A 52 17.89 16.39 14.66
CA LEU A 52 18.86 15.60 15.40
C LEU A 52 19.55 16.40 16.53
N GLY A 53 19.72 17.72 16.34
CA GLY A 53 20.28 18.60 17.36
C GLY A 53 19.39 18.68 18.60
N GLU A 54 18.10 18.97 18.41
CA GLU A 54 17.10 18.99 19.49
C GLU A 54 17.03 17.65 20.25
N LEU A 55 17.13 16.53 19.52
CA LEU A 55 17.16 15.19 20.14
C LEU A 55 18.37 14.98 21.05
N MET A 56 19.54 15.49 20.65
CA MET A 56 20.78 15.36 21.44
C MET A 56 20.77 16.24 22.70
N GLU A 57 19.96 17.29 22.72
CA GLU A 57 19.78 18.20 23.86
C GLU A 57 18.78 17.66 24.90
N LEU A 58 18.06 16.58 24.61
CA LEU A 58 17.11 16.00 25.56
C LEU A 58 17.83 15.47 26.81
N GLY A 59 17.27 15.79 27.96
CA GLY A 59 17.78 15.39 29.26
C GLY A 59 16.66 14.92 30.18
N GLN A 60 17.05 14.56 31.40
CA GLN A 60 16.07 14.25 32.43
C GLN A 60 15.20 15.48 32.71
N GLY A 61 13.89 15.31 32.61
CA GLY A 61 12.92 16.38 32.85
C GLY A 61 12.51 17.16 31.59
N SER A 62 13.07 16.87 30.42
CA SER A 62 12.56 17.40 29.15
C SER A 62 11.11 16.98 28.94
N VAL A 63 10.27 17.93 28.50
CA VAL A 63 8.86 17.70 28.15
C VAL A 63 8.72 17.86 26.65
N LEU A 64 8.14 16.87 25.99
CA LEU A 64 7.92 16.87 24.55
C LEU A 64 6.43 17.07 24.25
N GLU A 65 6.12 18.08 23.45
CA GLU A 65 4.78 18.32 22.94
C GLU A 65 4.52 17.41 21.73
N LEU A 66 3.40 16.71 21.74
CA LEU A 66 3.00 15.81 20.66
C LEU A 66 2.05 16.53 19.69
N ASP A 67 1.91 16.01 18.48
CA ASP A 67 1.06 16.53 17.39
C ASP A 67 -0.46 16.38 17.62
N ARG A 68 -0.89 16.19 18.87
CA ARG A 68 -2.24 15.76 19.19
C ARG A 68 -2.88 16.51 20.36
N THR A 69 -4.19 16.76 20.26
CA THR A 69 -5.01 17.34 21.32
C THR A 69 -5.48 16.28 22.33
N VAL A 70 -5.66 16.67 23.60
CA VAL A 70 -6.15 15.77 24.67
C VAL A 70 -7.54 15.17 24.37
N SER A 71 -8.33 15.80 23.50
CA SER A 71 -9.63 15.32 23.05
C SER A 71 -9.57 14.19 22.04
N ASP A 72 -8.42 13.97 21.40
CA ASP A 72 -8.33 13.11 20.22
C ASP A 72 -8.03 11.66 20.64
N PRO A 73 -8.73 10.66 20.05
CA PRO A 73 -8.54 9.26 20.41
C PRO A 73 -7.13 8.76 20.03
N LEU A 74 -6.54 7.88 20.84
CA LEU A 74 -5.32 7.07 20.59
C LEU A 74 -5.28 6.53 19.16
N ASP A 75 -4.12 6.59 18.50
CA ASP A 75 -3.93 5.87 17.24
C ASP A 75 -3.60 4.42 17.54
N ILE A 76 -4.27 3.51 16.85
CA ILE A 76 -3.99 2.08 16.89
C ILE A 76 -3.38 1.72 15.55
N VAL A 77 -2.15 1.24 15.59
CA VAL A 77 -1.29 1.10 14.43
C VAL A 77 -0.86 -0.36 14.26
N ALA A 78 -1.01 -0.90 13.05
CA ALA A 78 -0.52 -2.21 12.65
C ALA A 78 0.58 -2.05 11.60
N GLN A 79 1.79 -2.51 11.88
CA GLN A 79 2.96 -2.37 10.98
C GLN A 79 3.19 -0.93 10.45
N GLY A 80 2.88 0.10 11.25
CA GLY A 80 3.04 1.51 10.86
C GLY A 80 1.85 2.11 10.11
N VAL A 81 0.78 1.35 9.86
CA VAL A 81 -0.46 1.83 9.26
C VAL A 81 -1.51 2.02 10.36
N ARG A 82 -2.12 3.22 10.43
CA ARG A 82 -3.26 3.47 11.32
C ARG A 82 -4.44 2.60 10.88
N ILE A 83 -5.03 1.88 11.83
CA ILE A 83 -6.15 0.97 11.57
C ILE A 83 -7.40 1.32 12.39
N ALA A 84 -7.24 2.08 13.47
CA ALA A 84 -8.33 2.42 14.38
C ALA A 84 -7.95 3.59 15.30
N GLY A 85 -8.98 4.19 15.88
CA GLY A 85 -8.87 5.10 17.02
C GLY A 85 -9.38 4.43 18.30
N GLY A 86 -8.85 4.83 19.46
CA GLY A 86 -9.32 4.31 20.74
C GLY A 86 -9.05 5.20 21.94
N GLU A 87 -9.46 4.76 23.12
CA GLU A 87 -9.26 5.46 24.39
C GLU A 87 -8.58 4.55 25.41
N VAL A 88 -7.72 5.13 26.26
CA VAL A 88 -7.10 4.37 27.35
C VAL A 88 -8.17 4.07 28.39
N VAL A 89 -8.29 2.81 28.76
CA VAL A 89 -9.11 2.35 29.88
C VAL A 89 -8.23 1.62 30.88
N VAL A 90 -8.65 1.56 32.14
CA VAL A 90 -7.99 0.74 33.16
C VAL A 90 -8.91 -0.41 33.51
N ILE A 91 -8.39 -1.64 33.41
CA ILE A 91 -9.12 -2.87 33.73
C ILE A 91 -8.25 -3.70 34.66
N GLN A 92 -8.70 -3.90 35.90
CA GLN A 92 -7.98 -4.68 36.92
C GLN A 92 -6.51 -4.23 37.07
N ASP A 93 -6.31 -2.92 37.29
CA ASP A 93 -4.99 -2.30 37.45
C ASP A 93 -4.03 -2.45 36.25
N ARG A 94 -4.58 -2.78 35.07
CA ARG A 94 -3.85 -2.83 33.81
C ARG A 94 -4.41 -1.81 32.84
N TYR A 95 -3.52 -1.22 32.04
CA TYR A 95 -3.94 -0.41 30.90
C TYR A 95 -4.58 -1.31 29.83
N GLY A 96 -5.68 -0.84 29.28
CA GLY A 96 -6.36 -1.40 28.11
C GLY A 96 -6.72 -0.29 27.15
N ILE A 97 -7.17 -0.67 25.96
CA ILE A 97 -7.61 0.27 24.93
C ILE A 97 -9.00 -0.14 24.49
N ARG A 98 -9.95 0.80 24.56
CA ARG A 98 -11.28 0.64 23.99
C ARG A 98 -11.28 1.24 22.59
N ILE A 99 -11.59 0.43 21.58
CA ILE A 99 -11.74 0.90 20.20
C ILE A 99 -12.94 1.84 20.12
N THR A 100 -12.76 3.02 19.53
CA THR A 100 -13.82 4.01 19.30
C THR A 100 -14.20 4.10 17.82
N GLU A 101 -13.22 4.00 16.93
CA GLU A 101 -13.40 4.03 15.48
C GLU A 101 -12.48 3.01 14.79
N ILE A 102 -12.87 2.52 13.62
CA ILE A 102 -12.07 1.62 12.78
C ILE A 102 -11.93 2.30 11.42
N GLU A 103 -10.70 2.38 10.90
CA GLU A 103 -10.44 2.89 9.56
C GLU A 103 -10.57 1.78 8.51
N ASP A 104 -11.12 2.13 7.35
CA ASP A 104 -11.08 1.26 6.18
C ASP A 104 -9.69 1.34 5.55
N VAL A 105 -8.83 0.37 5.89
CA VAL A 105 -7.47 0.30 5.35
C VAL A 105 -7.56 -0.13 3.88
N ALA A 106 -7.52 0.84 2.98
CA ALA A 106 -7.53 0.56 1.55
C ALA A 106 -6.38 -0.40 1.20
N PRO A 107 -6.65 -1.49 0.46
CA PRO A 107 -5.61 -2.43 0.07
C PRO A 107 -4.55 -1.69 -0.75
N VAL A 108 -3.30 -1.74 -0.27
CA VAL A 108 -2.14 -1.27 -1.01
C VAL A 108 -2.12 -1.98 -2.37
N SER A 109 -2.48 -1.25 -3.43
CA SER A 109 -2.39 -1.76 -4.79
C SER A 109 -0.92 -2.09 -5.07
N PRO A 110 -0.59 -3.32 -5.50
CA PRO A 110 0.79 -3.65 -5.85
C PRO A 110 1.23 -2.77 -7.03
N THR A 111 2.03 -1.75 -6.75
CA THR A 111 2.66 -0.91 -7.77
C THR A 111 3.68 -1.75 -8.54
N GLY A 112 3.26 -2.23 -9.70
CA GLY A 112 4.07 -3.05 -10.59
C GLY A 112 3.40 -3.23 -11.94
N ALA A 113 3.02 -2.14 -12.60
CA ALA A 113 2.74 -2.19 -14.03
C ALA A 113 4.10 -2.30 -14.75
N PRO A 114 4.40 -3.39 -15.47
CA PRO A 114 5.57 -3.43 -16.33
C PRO A 114 5.40 -2.34 -17.42
N GLY A 115 6.28 -1.34 -17.38
CA GLY A 115 6.35 -0.29 -18.39
C GLY A 115 6.56 -0.93 -19.76
N ASN A 116 5.61 -0.71 -20.66
CA ASN A 116 5.74 -1.13 -22.05
C ASN A 116 6.91 -0.35 -22.67
N GLY A 117 7.98 -1.07 -23.04
CA GLY A 117 9.17 -0.52 -23.66
C GLY A 117 8.83 0.13 -24.99
N ALA A 118 8.78 1.47 -25.00
CA ALA A 118 8.86 2.24 -26.23
C ALA A 118 10.27 2.11 -26.82
N ALA A 119 10.46 1.12 -27.69
CA ALA A 119 11.66 1.00 -28.53
C ALA A 119 11.26 0.67 -29.96
N ALA A 120 11.37 1.65 -30.87
CA ALA A 120 11.84 1.44 -32.24
C ALA A 120 11.97 2.79 -32.96
N ARG A 121 13.15 3.40 -32.86
CA ARG A 121 13.62 4.46 -33.74
C ARG A 121 14.13 3.79 -35.02
N VAL A 122 13.44 3.97 -36.14
CA VAL A 122 13.91 3.52 -37.46
C VAL A 122 14.87 4.56 -38.01
N GLN A 123 16.14 4.18 -38.17
CA GLN A 123 17.14 4.95 -38.92
C GLN A 123 16.87 4.78 -40.42
N LYS A 124 17.05 5.86 -41.18
CA LYS A 124 17.17 5.83 -42.64
C LYS A 124 18.64 5.78 -43.01
#